data_AF-A0A2V8PM00-F1
#
_entry.id   AF-A0A2V8PM00-F1
#
_cell.length_a   1.000
_cell.length_b   1.000
_cell.length_c   1.000
_cell.angle_alpha   90.00
_cell.angle_beta   90.00
_cell.angle_gamma   90.00
#
_symmetry.space_group_name_H-M   'P 1'
#
loop_
_entity.id
_entity.type
_entity.pdbx_description
1 polymer ?
#
loop_
_entity_poly.entity_id
_entity_poly.type
_entity_poly.pdbx_seq_one_letter_code
_entity_poly.pdbx_strand_id
1 'polypeptide(L)'
;MKKILALVCFLVAVAACATQPPGNKDTMSNANKGGEMKSTAAPSEADIIAKEKAGWDAIKKKDWDALGKLLASDFIDVEDDGVYDKAGSIASLKDYDLSDITYSDWKMLTIDKNAVVLTYDVNQKATVKGQPVPPGPYHSAAAYVNRDGEWLGIYYQQTLARTTPPPPSPMASQPMKSAATPGAKMADAGSDPVADEKLVWDALKSKNYDGFAAYLAPNAMEIEAGGVFDKSGSVKGVSMFDASKAELSDWKTVKFDNDASLVTYTVKIP
;
A
#
# COMPACT_ATOMS: atom_id res chain seq x y z
N MET A 1 -17.11 -10.39 7.70
CA MET A 1 -16.21 -11.02 6.72
C MET A 1 -14.96 -10.19 6.72
N LYS A 2 -13.85 -10.76 7.20
CA LYS A 2 -12.58 -10.03 7.32
C LYS A 2 -12.10 -9.66 5.91
N LYS A 3 -11.83 -8.39 5.67
CA LYS A 3 -11.31 -7.91 4.39
C LYS A 3 -9.81 -7.78 4.53
N ILE A 4 -9.08 -8.69 3.89
CA ILE A 4 -7.62 -8.57 3.75
C ILE A 4 -7.36 -7.65 2.56
N LEU A 5 -6.68 -6.54 2.82
CA LEU A 5 -6.04 -5.73 1.79
C LEU A 5 -4.58 -6.17 1.71
N ALA A 6 -4.28 -7.09 0.80
CA ALA A 6 -2.91 -7.46 0.48
C ALA A 6 -2.42 -6.50 -0.61
N LEU A 7 -1.58 -5.54 -0.24
CA LEU A 7 -0.88 -4.66 -1.17
C LEU A 7 0.51 -5.27 -1.35
N VAL A 8 0.60 -6.24 -2.27
CA VAL A 8 1.85 -6.93 -2.60
C VAL A 8 2.58 -6.07 -3.63
N CYS A 9 3.75 -5.56 -3.28
CA CYS A 9 4.64 -4.88 -4.22
C CYS A 9 6.05 -5.44 -4.11
N PHE A 10 6.62 -5.84 -5.24
CA PHE A 10 8.02 -6.28 -5.32
C PHE A 10 8.97 -5.10 -5.42
N LEU A 11 9.59 -4.72 -4.31
CA LEU A 11 10.73 -3.79 -4.30
C LEU A 11 12.03 -4.54 -3.99
N VAL A 12 12.95 -4.51 -4.96
CA VAL A 12 14.29 -5.10 -4.86
C VAL A 12 15.24 -4.01 -4.35
N ALA A 13 15.62 -4.07 -3.08
CA ALA A 13 16.59 -3.15 -2.47
C ALA A 13 17.92 -3.85 -2.11
N VAL A 14 19.04 -3.15 -2.35
CA VAL A 14 20.42 -3.59 -2.04
C VAL A 14 20.82 -3.07 -0.66
N ALA A 15 21.22 -3.97 0.25
CA ALA A 15 21.40 -3.67 1.68
C ALA A 15 22.74 -2.99 2.03
N ALA A 16 22.66 -1.99 2.92
CA ALA A 16 23.78 -1.52 3.75
C ALA A 16 23.37 -1.60 5.24
N CYS A 17 24.25 -2.17 6.06
CA CYS A 17 23.97 -2.56 7.45
C CYS A 17 23.95 -1.38 8.43
N ALA A 18 23.01 -1.37 9.38
CA ALA A 18 23.14 -0.67 10.66
C ALA A 18 22.42 -1.43 11.79
N THR A 19 23.08 -1.51 12.94
CA THR A 19 22.71 -2.26 14.15
C THR A 19 21.79 -1.46 15.09
N GLN A 20 20.75 -2.08 15.64
CA GLN A 20 19.95 -1.54 16.76
C GLN A 20 20.24 -2.27 18.09
N PRO A 21 20.24 -1.57 19.25
CA PRO A 21 20.28 -2.18 20.58
C PRO A 21 18.87 -2.41 21.19
N PRO A 22 18.74 -3.20 22.28
CA PRO A 22 17.46 -3.81 22.67
C PRO A 22 16.67 -3.04 23.74
N GLY A 23 15.34 -3.06 23.56
CA GLY A 23 14.30 -3.35 24.56
C GLY A 23 14.16 -2.48 25.82
N ASN A 24 12.95 -1.94 26.02
CA ASN A 24 12.33 -2.02 27.35
C ASN A 24 10.81 -2.15 27.27
N LYS A 25 10.28 -3.10 28.07
CA LYS A 25 8.86 -3.27 28.37
C LYS A 25 8.49 -2.24 29.43
N ASP A 26 7.37 -1.55 29.26
CA ASP A 26 6.60 -1.14 30.42
C ASP A 26 5.10 -1.16 30.11
N THR A 27 4.41 -1.78 31.04
CA THR A 27 2.98 -2.07 31.03
C THR A 27 2.33 -1.03 31.91
N MET A 28 1.38 -0.24 31.41
CA MET A 28 0.41 0.41 32.29
C MET A 28 -0.99 0.36 31.68
N SER A 29 -1.83 -0.37 32.41
CA SER A 29 -3.28 -0.34 32.32
C SER A 29 -3.77 1.08 32.61
N ASN A 30 -4.68 1.60 31.78
CA ASN A 30 -5.59 2.63 32.25
C ASN A 30 -6.97 2.41 31.64
N ALA A 31 -7.92 2.10 32.53
CA ALA A 31 -9.33 2.05 32.23
C ALA A 31 -9.82 3.48 32.00
N ASN A 32 -10.47 3.75 30.86
CA ASN A 32 -11.34 4.91 30.80
C ASN A 32 -12.64 4.62 30.05
N LYS A 33 -13.68 5.21 30.63
CA LYS A 33 -15.10 5.10 30.36
C LYS A 33 -15.43 5.26 28.87
N GLY A 34 -16.40 4.45 28.43
CA GLY A 34 -17.04 4.59 27.13
C GLY A 34 -17.60 5.99 26.93
N GLY A 35 -16.87 6.80 26.17
CA GLY A 35 -17.47 7.87 25.39
C GLY A 35 -18.17 7.23 24.20
N GLU A 36 -19.44 7.55 24.03
CA GLU A 36 -20.21 7.18 22.85
C GLU A 36 -19.43 7.63 21.61
N MET A 37 -18.90 6.65 20.88
CA MET A 37 -18.17 6.87 19.64
C MET A 37 -19.16 7.50 18.65
N LYS A 38 -18.99 8.80 18.40
CA LYS A 38 -19.76 9.54 17.40
C LYS A 38 -19.63 8.78 16.09
N SER A 39 -20.69 8.10 15.67
CA SER A 39 -20.72 7.37 14.41
C SER A 39 -20.68 8.38 13.27
N THR A 40 -19.48 8.78 12.86
CA THR A 40 -19.28 9.52 11.62
C THR A 40 -19.53 8.56 10.46
N ALA A 41 -20.39 8.98 9.53
CA ALA A 41 -20.54 8.27 8.26
C ALA A 41 -19.16 8.06 7.60
N ALA A 42 -19.02 7.01 6.81
CA ALA A 42 -17.82 6.79 5.99
C ALA A 42 -17.52 8.07 5.18
N PRO A 43 -16.25 8.42 4.97
CA PRO A 43 -15.88 9.68 4.37
C PRO A 43 -16.28 9.67 2.90
N SER A 44 -16.57 10.84 2.33
CA SER A 44 -16.75 10.90 0.88
C SER A 44 -15.39 10.79 0.17
N GLU A 45 -15.39 10.30 -1.07
CA GLU A 45 -14.18 10.27 -1.90
C GLU A 45 -13.59 11.67 -2.09
N ALA A 46 -14.45 12.69 -2.24
CA ALA A 46 -14.02 14.08 -2.37
C ALA A 46 -13.28 14.59 -1.12
N ASP A 47 -13.71 14.22 0.08
CA ASP A 47 -13.05 14.62 1.33
C ASP A 47 -11.65 14.00 1.46
N ILE A 48 -11.52 12.73 1.06
CA ILE A 48 -10.24 12.01 1.11
C ILE A 48 -9.28 12.53 0.03
N ILE A 49 -9.77 12.80 -1.17
CA ILE A 49 -9.00 13.48 -2.24
C ILE A 49 -8.52 14.86 -1.78
N ALA A 50 -9.38 15.62 -1.06
CA ALA A 50 -8.99 16.93 -0.55
C ALA A 50 -7.85 16.83 0.48
N LYS A 51 -7.85 15.80 1.32
CA LYS A 51 -6.75 15.52 2.27
C LYS A 51 -5.46 15.15 1.55
N GLU A 52 -5.54 14.30 0.54
CA GLU A 52 -4.37 13.91 -0.26
C GLU A 52 -3.72 15.12 -0.93
N LYS A 53 -4.54 15.97 -1.57
CA LYS A 53 -4.07 17.21 -2.17
C LYS A 53 -3.48 18.18 -1.13
N ALA A 54 -4.06 18.25 0.07
CA ALA A 54 -3.50 19.06 1.14
C ALA A 54 -2.10 18.57 1.59
N GLY A 55 -1.87 17.26 1.60
CA GLY A 55 -0.54 16.67 1.84
C GLY A 55 0.47 17.10 0.78
N TRP A 56 0.13 16.94 -0.50
CA TRP A 56 0.97 17.41 -1.60
C TRP A 56 1.23 18.92 -1.59
N ASP A 57 0.22 19.72 -1.27
CA ASP A 57 0.35 21.17 -1.13
C ASP A 57 1.28 21.54 0.02
N ALA A 58 1.22 20.82 1.14
CA ALA A 58 2.13 21.01 2.27
C ALA A 58 3.57 20.67 1.87
N ILE A 59 3.79 19.57 1.13
CA ILE A 59 5.10 19.21 0.55
C ILE A 59 5.61 20.33 -0.35
N LYS A 60 4.78 20.78 -1.31
CA LYS A 60 5.13 21.86 -2.25
C LYS A 60 5.48 23.18 -1.56
N LYS A 61 4.80 23.50 -0.45
CA LYS A 61 5.04 24.71 0.35
C LYS A 61 6.13 24.53 1.40
N LYS A 62 6.68 23.32 1.56
CA LYS A 62 7.62 22.94 2.63
C LYS A 62 7.04 23.17 4.03
N ASP A 63 5.73 23.00 4.18
CA ASP A 63 4.99 23.13 5.44
C ASP A 63 4.94 21.77 6.16
N TRP A 64 6.06 21.43 6.81
CA TRP A 64 6.23 20.13 7.47
C TRP A 64 5.34 19.95 8.69
N ASP A 65 4.94 21.05 9.34
CA ASP A 65 4.02 21.02 10.47
C ASP A 65 2.59 20.71 9.98
N ALA A 66 2.16 21.30 8.86
CA ALA A 66 0.88 20.97 8.25
C ALA A 66 0.86 19.52 7.75
N LEU A 67 1.91 19.08 7.04
CA LEU A 67 2.04 17.69 6.61
C LEU A 67 1.98 16.74 7.81
N GLY A 68 2.76 17.03 8.87
CA GLY A 68 2.77 16.25 10.09
C GLY A 68 1.41 16.13 10.76
N LYS A 69 0.52 17.13 10.67
CA LYS A 69 -0.84 17.04 11.23
C LYS A 69 -1.79 16.17 10.38
N LEU A 70 -1.51 16.00 9.09
CA LEU A 70 -2.32 15.17 8.20
C LEU A 70 -2.02 13.68 8.33
N LEU A 71 -0.86 13.32 8.91
CA LEU A 71 -0.39 11.95 9.02
C LEU A 71 -0.62 11.37 10.42
N ALA A 72 -1.04 10.11 10.50
CA ALA A 72 -1.14 9.36 11.74
C ALA A 72 0.24 9.17 12.38
N SER A 73 0.30 9.02 13.71
CA SER A 73 1.58 8.82 14.41
C SER A 73 2.31 7.53 14.00
N ASP A 74 1.55 6.52 13.57
CA ASP A 74 1.98 5.22 13.09
C ASP A 74 2.03 5.13 11.55
N PHE A 75 2.14 6.29 10.87
CA PHE A 75 2.25 6.37 9.42
C PHE A 75 3.48 5.61 8.88
N ILE A 76 3.25 4.91 7.76
CA ILE A 76 4.27 4.18 7.00
C ILE A 76 4.32 4.71 5.58
N ASP A 77 5.52 4.95 5.10
CA ASP A 77 5.81 5.36 3.74
C ASP A 77 6.63 4.28 3.04
N VAL A 78 6.27 3.93 1.81
CA VAL A 78 6.99 2.94 1.01
C VAL A 78 7.41 3.59 -0.31
N GLU A 79 8.71 3.80 -0.43
CA GLU A 79 9.35 4.35 -1.62
C GLU A 79 10.26 3.30 -2.27
N ASP A 80 10.83 3.62 -3.42
CA ASP A 80 11.68 2.69 -4.17
C ASP A 80 12.97 2.28 -3.43
N ASP A 81 13.42 3.12 -2.50
CA ASP A 81 14.64 2.93 -1.72
C ASP A 81 14.41 2.41 -0.30
N GLY A 82 13.17 2.30 0.18
CA GLY A 82 12.90 1.74 1.50
C GLY A 82 11.52 2.03 2.11
N VAL A 83 11.40 1.66 3.39
CA VAL A 83 10.20 1.85 4.20
C VAL A 83 10.50 2.81 5.34
N TYR A 84 9.79 3.93 5.38
CA TYR A 84 10.00 5.00 6.36
C TYR A 84 8.83 5.07 7.35
N ASP A 85 9.13 5.52 8.57
CA ASP A 85 8.11 6.03 9.47
C ASP A 85 7.79 7.50 9.16
N LYS A 86 6.81 8.08 9.85
CA LYS A 86 6.44 9.50 9.71
C LYS A 86 7.62 10.47 9.79
N ALA A 87 8.52 10.29 10.75
CA ALA A 87 9.63 11.22 10.95
C ALA A 87 10.66 11.07 9.84
N GLY A 88 10.95 9.83 9.42
CA GLY A 88 11.82 9.51 8.29
C GLY A 88 11.30 10.06 6.97
N SER A 89 10.01 9.88 6.68
CA SER A 89 9.36 10.41 5.47
C SER A 89 9.39 11.94 5.43
N ILE A 90 9.04 12.63 6.53
CA ILE A 90 9.14 14.10 6.57
C ILE A 90 10.60 14.57 6.43
N ALA A 91 11.57 13.80 6.95
CA ALA A 91 12.98 14.13 6.81
C ALA A 91 13.48 13.95 5.37
N SER A 92 13.09 12.88 4.68
CA SER A 92 13.47 12.64 3.27
C SER A 92 12.85 13.69 2.34
N LEU A 93 11.60 14.10 2.59
CA LEU A 93 10.91 15.12 1.80
C LEU A 93 11.55 16.52 1.89
N LYS A 94 12.43 16.80 2.86
CA LYS A 94 13.17 18.09 2.92
C LYS A 94 14.19 18.25 1.79
N ASP A 95 14.69 17.14 1.26
CA ASP A 95 15.58 17.11 0.11
C ASP A 95 14.81 17.12 -1.22
N TYR A 96 13.48 17.01 -1.18
CA TYR A 96 12.57 16.97 -2.32
C TYR A 96 11.97 18.36 -2.61
N ASP A 97 12.12 18.84 -3.83
CA ASP A 97 11.63 20.14 -4.28
C ASP A 97 10.58 19.98 -5.38
N LEU A 98 9.30 20.01 -4.98
CA LEU A 98 8.15 19.83 -5.87
C LEU A 98 7.73 21.17 -6.49
N SER A 99 7.88 21.30 -7.81
CA SER A 99 7.48 22.51 -8.53
C SER A 99 6.08 22.42 -9.14
N ASP A 100 5.67 21.23 -9.58
CA ASP A 100 4.42 21.01 -10.30
C ASP A 100 3.93 19.58 -10.06
N ILE A 101 2.61 19.42 -9.99
CA ILE A 101 1.97 18.12 -9.84
C ILE A 101 0.58 18.14 -10.49
N THR A 102 0.28 17.10 -11.25
CA THR A 102 -1.06 16.84 -11.78
C THR A 102 -1.50 15.44 -11.41
N TYR A 103 -2.82 15.26 -11.32
CA TYR A 103 -3.43 14.04 -10.83
C TYR A 103 -4.43 13.50 -11.85
N SER A 104 -4.52 12.19 -11.98
CA SER A 104 -5.58 11.52 -12.74
C SER A 104 -6.03 10.23 -12.06
N ASP A 105 -7.12 9.66 -12.55
CA ASP A 105 -7.55 8.29 -12.23
C ASP A 105 -7.79 8.00 -10.74
N TRP A 106 -8.29 9.01 -10.00
CA TRP A 106 -8.72 8.86 -8.61
C TRP A 106 -9.74 7.74 -8.45
N LYS A 107 -9.46 6.84 -7.51
CA LYS A 107 -10.38 5.79 -7.07
C LYS A 107 -10.25 5.58 -5.56
N MET A 108 -11.35 5.65 -4.86
CA MET A 108 -11.42 5.27 -3.45
C MET A 108 -12.01 3.87 -3.28
N LEU A 109 -11.32 3.04 -2.50
CA LEU A 109 -11.81 1.79 -1.97
C LEU A 109 -12.12 1.92 -0.48
N THR A 110 -13.37 1.73 -0.09
CA THR A 110 -13.76 1.64 1.32
C THR A 110 -13.45 0.25 1.88
N ILE A 111 -12.54 0.19 2.85
CA ILE A 111 -12.21 -1.04 3.59
C ILE A 111 -13.33 -1.29 4.60
N ASP A 112 -13.54 -0.35 5.50
CA ASP A 112 -14.61 -0.35 6.50
C ASP A 112 -15.07 1.09 6.81
N LYS A 113 -15.81 1.29 7.92
CA LYS A 113 -16.33 2.61 8.32
C LYS A 113 -15.24 3.60 8.76
N ASN A 114 -14.08 3.10 9.15
CA ASN A 114 -12.95 3.83 9.72
C ASN A 114 -11.68 3.74 8.87
N ALA A 115 -11.68 3.02 7.73
CA ALA A 115 -10.52 2.85 6.87
C ALA A 115 -10.87 2.88 5.38
N VAL A 116 -10.08 3.63 4.61
CA VAL A 116 -10.18 3.72 3.14
C VAL A 116 -8.81 3.70 2.50
N VAL A 117 -8.77 3.28 1.24
CA VAL A 117 -7.60 3.36 0.36
C VAL A 117 -7.94 4.25 -0.81
N LEU A 118 -7.02 5.11 -1.19
CA LEU A 118 -7.09 5.97 -2.36
C LEU A 118 -5.97 5.57 -3.32
N THR A 119 -6.31 5.32 -4.58
CA THR A 119 -5.34 5.11 -5.65
C THR A 119 -5.53 6.16 -6.72
N TYR A 120 -4.44 6.61 -7.33
CA TYR A 120 -4.47 7.65 -8.36
C TYR A 120 -3.11 7.71 -9.05
N ASP A 121 -3.07 8.36 -10.21
CA ASP A 121 -1.82 8.59 -10.92
C ASP A 121 -1.35 10.03 -10.71
N VAL A 122 -0.03 10.22 -10.57
CA VAL A 122 0.60 11.54 -10.51
C VAL A 122 1.61 11.75 -11.62
N ASN A 123 1.60 12.96 -12.18
CA ASN A 123 2.74 13.48 -12.92
C ASN A 123 3.34 14.63 -12.12
N GLN A 124 4.58 14.46 -11.69
CA GLN A 124 5.29 15.44 -10.85
C GLN A 124 6.51 16.01 -11.57
N LYS A 125 6.79 17.30 -11.34
CA LYS A 125 8.08 17.92 -11.67
C LYS A 125 8.78 18.26 -10.36
N ALA A 126 9.78 17.45 -10.02
CA ALA A 126 10.52 17.65 -8.80
C ALA A 126 12.03 17.39 -8.95
N THR A 127 12.79 17.84 -7.97
CA THR A 127 14.20 17.46 -7.82
C THR A 127 14.44 16.88 -6.43
N VAL A 128 15.40 15.95 -6.32
CA VAL A 128 15.95 15.48 -5.05
C VAL A 128 17.41 15.91 -5.01
N LYS A 129 17.79 16.74 -4.03
CA LYS A 129 19.16 17.32 -3.92
C LYS A 129 19.64 17.96 -5.24
N GLY A 130 18.72 18.61 -5.96
CA GLY A 130 18.99 19.26 -7.25
C GLY A 130 19.04 18.34 -8.47
N GLN A 131 18.87 17.02 -8.30
CA GLN A 131 18.76 16.08 -9.41
C GLN A 131 17.28 15.86 -9.77
N PRO A 132 16.90 15.93 -11.06
CA PRO A 132 15.52 15.71 -11.46
C PRO A 132 15.08 14.28 -11.15
N VAL A 133 13.86 14.14 -10.61
CA VAL A 133 13.22 12.82 -10.49
C VAL A 133 12.78 12.33 -11.87
N PRO A 134 12.64 11.01 -12.09
CA PRO A 134 12.11 10.49 -13.35
C PRO A 134 10.76 11.14 -13.73
N PRO A 135 10.52 11.41 -15.02
CA PRO A 135 9.20 11.85 -15.45
C PRO A 135 8.20 10.70 -15.21
N GLY A 136 7.02 11.04 -14.69
CA GLY A 136 5.93 10.10 -14.46
C GLY A 136 5.28 9.57 -15.76
N PRO A 137 4.10 8.93 -15.64
CA PRO A 137 3.26 8.88 -14.45
C PRO A 137 3.83 7.97 -13.36
N TYR A 138 3.41 8.23 -12.13
CA TYR A 138 3.60 7.33 -11.00
C TYR A 138 2.22 6.84 -10.54
N HIS A 139 2.11 5.56 -10.22
CA HIS A 139 0.97 5.00 -9.52
C HIS A 139 1.13 5.26 -8.03
N SER A 140 0.20 6.01 -7.44
CA SER A 140 0.19 6.35 -6.02
C SER A 140 -0.92 5.62 -5.28
N ALA A 141 -0.62 5.19 -4.07
CA ALA A 141 -1.59 4.67 -3.11
C ALA A 141 -1.43 5.34 -1.76
N ALA A 142 -2.54 5.76 -1.19
CA ALA A 142 -2.60 6.27 0.17
C ALA A 142 -3.69 5.53 0.94
N ALA A 143 -3.44 5.18 2.20
CA ALA A 143 -4.51 4.71 3.09
C ALA A 143 -4.78 5.76 4.16
N TYR A 144 -6.06 5.93 4.46
CA TYR A 144 -6.55 6.85 5.47
C TYR A 144 -7.35 6.10 6.52
N VAL A 145 -7.19 6.50 7.78
CA VAL A 145 -7.93 5.95 8.91
C VAL A 145 -8.59 7.04 9.73
N ASN A 146 -9.75 6.74 10.30
CA ASN A 146 -10.40 7.58 11.29
C ASN A 146 -9.89 7.22 12.69
N ARG A 147 -9.17 8.14 13.33
CA ARG A 147 -8.79 8.05 14.74
C ARG A 147 -9.52 9.15 15.49
N ASP A 148 -10.41 8.77 16.40
CA ASP A 148 -11.17 9.70 17.26
C ASP A 148 -11.95 10.80 16.50
N GLY A 149 -12.48 10.46 15.33
CA GLY A 149 -13.23 11.38 14.47
C GLY A 149 -12.37 12.15 13.46
N GLU A 150 -11.04 12.00 13.50
CA GLU A 150 -10.10 12.63 12.58
C GLU A 150 -9.59 11.63 11.52
N TRP A 151 -9.71 11.99 10.25
CA TRP A 151 -9.16 11.21 9.14
C TRP A 151 -7.71 11.60 8.87
N LEU A 152 -6.81 10.64 9.06
CA LEU A 152 -5.36 10.78 8.98
C LEU A 152 -4.78 9.81 7.95
N GLY A 153 -3.78 10.24 7.19
CA GLY A 153 -3.00 9.36 6.32
C GLY A 153 -2.16 8.41 7.18
N ILE A 154 -2.26 7.10 6.95
CA ILE A 154 -1.53 6.06 7.70
C ILE A 154 -0.57 5.26 6.83
N TYR A 155 -0.73 5.38 5.51
CA TYR A 155 0.11 4.72 4.53
C TYR A 155 0.24 5.57 3.29
N TYR A 156 1.44 5.61 2.71
CA TYR A 156 1.68 6.11 1.36
C TYR A 156 2.63 5.17 0.62
N GLN A 157 2.42 5.04 -0.68
CA GLN A 157 3.36 4.42 -1.61
C GLN A 157 3.28 5.13 -2.95
N GLN A 158 4.44 5.26 -3.60
CA GLN A 158 4.53 5.68 -4.98
C GLN A 158 5.35 4.69 -5.82
N THR A 159 4.91 4.41 -7.03
CA THR A 159 5.59 3.48 -7.95
C THR A 159 5.69 4.10 -9.33
N LEU A 160 6.91 4.28 -9.84
CA LEU A 160 7.12 4.79 -11.18
C LEU A 160 6.54 3.81 -12.22
N ALA A 161 5.63 4.31 -13.06
CA ALA A 161 5.06 3.50 -14.13
C ALA A 161 6.13 3.23 -15.19
N ARG A 162 6.29 1.96 -15.57
CA ARG A 162 7.05 1.54 -16.74
C ARG A 162 6.08 1.47 -17.90
N THR A 163 6.25 2.34 -18.89
CA THR A 163 5.56 2.19 -20.17
C THR A 163 6.12 0.94 -20.87
N THR A 164 5.46 -0.20 -20.71
CA THR A 164 5.59 -1.25 -21.72
C THR A 164 4.98 -0.70 -23.01
N PRO A 165 5.63 -0.84 -24.19
CA PRO A 165 4.98 -0.57 -25.46
C PRO A 165 3.62 -1.29 -25.48
N PRO A 166 2.57 -0.70 -26.09
CA PRO A 166 1.30 -1.39 -26.20
C PRO A 166 1.55 -2.78 -26.79
N PRO A 167 0.95 -3.85 -26.25
CA PRO A 167 1.05 -5.15 -26.88
C PRO A 167 0.64 -4.99 -28.36
N PRO A 168 1.32 -5.66 -29.30
CA PRO A 168 0.89 -5.66 -30.69
C PRO A 168 -0.60 -6.00 -30.74
N SER A 169 -1.34 -5.27 -31.58
CA SER A 169 -2.79 -5.43 -31.78
C SER A 169 -3.23 -6.90 -31.70
N PRO A 170 -4.38 -7.20 -31.06
CA PRO A 170 -4.70 -8.54 -30.63
C PRO A 170 -4.66 -9.51 -31.82
N MET A 171 -3.65 -10.38 -31.83
CA MET A 171 -3.74 -11.63 -32.56
C MET A 171 -4.93 -12.38 -31.97
N ALA A 172 -5.85 -12.79 -32.84
CA ALA A 172 -7.14 -13.38 -32.53
C ALA A 172 -7.18 -14.11 -31.19
N SER A 173 -8.12 -13.68 -30.35
CA SER A 173 -8.50 -14.25 -29.06
C SER A 173 -8.61 -15.77 -29.12
N GLN A 174 -7.52 -16.45 -28.73
CA GLN A 174 -7.59 -17.80 -28.21
C GLN A 174 -8.21 -17.68 -26.81
N PRO A 175 -9.31 -18.39 -26.49
CA PRO A 175 -9.84 -18.41 -25.15
C PRO A 175 -8.89 -19.23 -24.27
N MET A 176 -7.87 -18.57 -23.71
CA MET A 176 -7.12 -19.14 -22.59
C MET A 176 -8.01 -19.05 -21.36
N LYS A 177 -8.37 -20.22 -20.82
CA LYS A 177 -9.20 -20.35 -19.63
C LYS A 177 -8.60 -19.49 -18.51
N SER A 178 -9.31 -18.42 -18.17
CA SER A 178 -9.25 -17.88 -16.81
C SER A 178 -9.62 -19.03 -15.88
N ALA A 179 -8.72 -19.38 -14.99
CA ALA A 179 -8.99 -20.36 -13.95
C ALA A 179 -8.58 -19.77 -12.60
N ALA A 180 -9.11 -18.59 -12.28
CA ALA A 180 -9.74 -18.51 -10.97
C ALA A 180 -11.12 -19.15 -11.16
N THR A 181 -11.36 -20.29 -10.52
CA THR A 181 -12.65 -20.97 -10.60
C THR A 181 -13.74 -20.03 -10.06
N PRO A 182 -14.77 -19.66 -10.84
CA PRO A 182 -15.88 -18.86 -10.34
C PRO A 182 -16.51 -19.58 -9.14
N GLY A 183 -16.39 -19.00 -7.94
CA GLY A 183 -16.93 -19.58 -6.70
C GLY A 183 -15.94 -20.37 -5.84
N ALA A 184 -14.62 -20.28 -6.08
CA ALA A 184 -13.64 -20.81 -5.12
C ALA A 184 -13.84 -20.17 -3.73
N LYS A 185 -13.92 -21.02 -2.68
CA LYS A 185 -14.09 -20.57 -1.30
C LYS A 185 -12.90 -19.69 -0.91
N MET A 186 -13.16 -18.52 -0.35
CA MET A 186 -12.12 -17.68 0.24
C MET A 186 -11.43 -18.43 1.38
N ALA A 187 -10.12 -18.25 1.51
CA ALA A 187 -9.38 -18.80 2.63
C ALA A 187 -9.88 -18.20 3.96
N ASP A 188 -9.89 -19.02 5.01
CA ASP A 188 -10.24 -18.56 6.35
C ASP A 188 -9.04 -17.79 6.93
N ALA A 189 -9.13 -16.45 6.90
CA ALA A 189 -8.14 -15.55 7.48
C ALA A 189 -8.11 -15.64 9.01
N GLY A 190 -6.91 -15.78 9.56
CA GLY A 190 -6.61 -15.78 10.98
C GLY A 190 -6.82 -14.41 11.63
N SER A 191 -6.31 -14.25 12.86
CA SER A 191 -6.24 -12.95 13.53
C SER A 191 -4.84 -12.31 13.41
N ASP A 192 -3.88 -13.05 12.88
CA ASP A 192 -2.51 -12.59 12.67
C ASP A 192 -2.31 -12.33 11.17
N PRO A 193 -2.30 -11.05 10.74
CA PRO A 193 -2.20 -10.73 9.32
C PRO A 193 -0.83 -11.08 8.73
N VAL A 194 0.23 -11.18 9.54
CA VAL A 194 1.55 -11.67 9.08
C VAL A 194 1.51 -13.18 8.83
N ALA A 195 0.81 -13.94 9.67
CA ALA A 195 0.63 -15.36 9.43
C ALA A 195 -0.20 -15.62 8.17
N ASP A 196 -1.27 -14.85 7.96
CA ASP A 196 -2.09 -14.92 6.75
C ASP A 196 -1.26 -14.61 5.50
N GLU A 197 -0.45 -13.54 5.53
CA GLU A 197 0.42 -13.18 4.40
C GLU A 197 1.48 -14.25 4.12
N LYS A 198 2.03 -14.90 5.15
CA LYS A 198 2.95 -16.04 4.94
C LYS A 198 2.27 -17.21 4.21
N LEU A 199 0.98 -17.46 4.46
CA LEU A 199 0.22 -18.48 3.73
C LEU A 199 0.00 -18.09 2.26
N VAL A 200 -0.16 -16.79 1.95
CA VAL A 200 -0.15 -16.27 0.58
C VAL A 200 1.17 -16.63 -0.10
N TRP A 201 2.29 -16.40 0.56
CA TRP A 201 3.62 -16.73 0.03
C TRP A 201 3.90 -18.22 -0.09
N ASP A 202 3.40 -19.04 0.82
CA ASP A 202 3.51 -20.50 0.71
C ASP A 202 2.75 -21.01 -0.53
N ALA A 203 1.60 -20.41 -0.84
CA ALA A 203 0.87 -20.70 -2.08
C ALA A 203 1.69 -20.27 -3.32
N LEU A 204 2.30 -19.09 -3.31
CA LEU A 204 3.16 -18.61 -4.41
C LEU A 204 4.39 -19.51 -4.61
N LYS A 205 5.10 -19.84 -3.53
CA LYS A 205 6.30 -20.70 -3.55
C LYS A 205 6.03 -22.10 -4.08
N SER A 206 4.84 -22.63 -3.79
CA SER A 206 4.36 -23.93 -4.28
C SER A 206 3.67 -23.88 -5.64
N LYS A 207 3.62 -22.70 -6.30
CA LYS A 207 2.92 -22.46 -7.58
C LYS A 207 1.42 -22.81 -7.50
N ASN A 208 0.84 -22.73 -6.30
CA ASN A 208 -0.58 -22.93 -6.04
C ASN A 208 -1.35 -21.61 -6.26
N TYR A 209 -1.59 -21.27 -7.52
CA TYR A 209 -2.23 -20.00 -7.89
C TYR A 209 -3.70 -19.91 -7.49
N ASP A 210 -4.42 -21.04 -7.43
CA ASP A 210 -5.77 -21.09 -6.87
C ASP A 210 -5.77 -20.79 -5.37
N GLY A 211 -4.78 -21.33 -4.64
CA GLY A 211 -4.55 -21.02 -3.22
C GLY A 211 -4.24 -19.55 -2.99
N PHE A 212 -3.36 -18.97 -3.81
CA PHE A 212 -3.09 -17.53 -3.81
C PHE A 212 -4.37 -16.72 -4.06
N ALA A 213 -5.13 -17.08 -5.11
CA ALA A 213 -6.39 -16.43 -5.43
C ALA A 213 -7.42 -16.51 -4.29
N ALA A 214 -7.41 -17.57 -3.49
CA ALA A 214 -8.34 -17.74 -2.36
C ALA A 214 -8.10 -16.74 -1.23
N TYR A 215 -6.88 -16.19 -1.09
CA TYR A 215 -6.57 -15.14 -0.09
C TYR A 215 -6.92 -13.73 -0.58
N LEU A 216 -7.09 -13.52 -1.89
CA LEU A 216 -7.45 -12.22 -2.43
C LEU A 216 -8.96 -11.96 -2.34
N ALA A 217 -9.34 -10.80 -1.80
CA ALA A 217 -10.71 -10.32 -1.84
C ALA A 217 -11.19 -10.09 -3.30
N PRO A 218 -12.50 -10.17 -3.60
CA PRO A 218 -13.01 -9.90 -4.95
C PRO A 218 -12.64 -8.52 -5.50
N ASN A 219 -12.44 -7.54 -4.61
CA ASN A 219 -12.03 -6.17 -4.90
C ASN A 219 -10.55 -5.91 -4.58
N ALA A 220 -9.72 -6.96 -4.49
CA ALA A 220 -8.28 -6.81 -4.31
C ALA A 220 -7.68 -6.00 -5.47
N MET A 221 -6.69 -5.18 -5.13
CA MET A 221 -5.93 -4.37 -6.07
C MET A 221 -4.45 -4.56 -5.77
N GLU A 222 -3.66 -4.76 -6.82
CA GLU A 222 -2.22 -4.85 -6.78
C GLU A 222 -1.64 -3.72 -7.63
N ILE A 223 -0.65 -3.00 -7.09
CA ILE A 223 -0.05 -1.85 -7.75
C ILE A 223 1.38 -2.20 -8.09
N GLU A 224 1.70 -2.19 -9.38
CA GLU A 224 3.01 -2.57 -9.87
C GLU A 224 3.47 -1.54 -10.90
N ALA A 225 4.76 -1.54 -11.22
CA ALA A 225 5.29 -0.64 -12.25
C ALA A 225 4.62 -0.84 -13.63
N GLY A 226 4.07 -2.03 -13.89
CA GLY A 226 3.33 -2.33 -15.12
C GLY A 226 1.86 -1.94 -15.11
N GLY A 227 1.34 -1.41 -14.01
CA GLY A 227 -0.05 -0.97 -13.86
C GLY A 227 -0.71 -1.40 -12.56
N VAL A 228 -2.01 -1.08 -12.44
CA VAL A 228 -2.87 -1.50 -11.34
C VAL A 228 -3.70 -2.70 -11.79
N PHE A 229 -3.56 -3.83 -11.09
CA PHE A 229 -4.17 -5.11 -11.41
C PHE A 229 -5.30 -5.45 -10.44
N ASP A 230 -6.40 -5.95 -10.98
CA ASP A 230 -7.43 -6.61 -10.17
C ASP A 230 -7.01 -8.03 -9.78
N LYS A 231 -7.81 -8.71 -8.96
CA LYS A 231 -7.58 -10.10 -8.56
C LYS A 231 -7.21 -11.04 -9.70
N SER A 232 -7.87 -10.94 -10.86
CA SER A 232 -7.55 -11.82 -12.01
C SER A 232 -6.23 -11.43 -12.65
N GLY A 233 -5.93 -10.13 -12.74
CA GLY A 233 -4.65 -9.60 -13.17
C GLY A 233 -3.50 -10.07 -12.28
N SER A 234 -3.67 -10.01 -10.95
CA SER A 234 -2.71 -10.50 -9.96
C SER A 234 -2.38 -11.97 -10.14
N VAL A 235 -3.40 -12.83 -10.21
CA VAL A 235 -3.21 -14.28 -10.40
C VAL A 235 -2.45 -14.58 -11.70
N LYS A 236 -2.76 -13.84 -12.77
CA LYS A 236 -2.02 -13.95 -14.03
C LYS A 236 -0.57 -13.48 -13.86
N GLY A 237 -0.35 -12.34 -13.22
CA GLY A 237 0.97 -11.75 -12.96
C GLY A 237 1.89 -12.72 -12.23
N VAL A 238 1.42 -13.26 -11.10
CA VAL A 238 2.23 -14.16 -10.27
C VAL A 238 2.58 -15.48 -10.94
N SER A 239 1.78 -15.91 -11.92
CA SER A 239 2.07 -17.13 -12.69
C SER A 239 3.27 -16.98 -13.63
N MET A 240 3.74 -15.76 -13.86
CA MET A 240 4.82 -15.43 -14.80
C MET A 240 6.19 -15.29 -14.13
N PHE A 241 6.30 -15.40 -12.79
CA PHE A 241 7.59 -15.39 -12.07
C PHE A 241 7.77 -16.62 -11.17
N ASP A 242 9.02 -17.00 -10.89
CA ASP A 242 9.32 -18.12 -9.99
C ASP A 242 9.60 -17.61 -8.56
N ALA A 243 8.61 -17.74 -7.68
CA ALA A 243 8.70 -17.36 -6.27
C ALA A 243 9.36 -18.42 -5.38
N SER A 244 9.75 -19.59 -5.91
CA SER A 244 10.04 -20.78 -5.09
C SER A 244 11.18 -20.62 -4.08
N LYS A 245 12.10 -19.68 -4.31
CA LYS A 245 13.20 -19.35 -3.40
C LYS A 245 13.09 -17.94 -2.81
N ALA A 246 11.89 -17.34 -2.84
CA ALA A 246 11.67 -16.02 -2.25
C ALA A 246 11.99 -16.03 -0.74
N GLU A 247 12.81 -15.08 -0.31
CA GLU A 247 13.11 -14.82 1.10
C GLU A 247 12.27 -13.62 1.56
N LEU A 248 11.64 -13.74 2.72
CA LEU A 248 10.75 -12.72 3.28
C LEU A 248 11.34 -12.17 4.58
N SER A 249 11.43 -10.85 4.71
CA SER A 249 12.00 -10.18 5.88
C SER A 249 11.24 -8.89 6.23
N ASP A 250 11.67 -8.24 7.31
CA ASP A 250 11.28 -6.85 7.64
C ASP A 250 9.77 -6.60 7.81
N TRP A 251 9.10 -7.60 8.35
CA TRP A 251 7.65 -7.57 8.64
C TRP A 251 7.30 -6.45 9.62
N LYS A 252 6.36 -5.59 9.22
CA LYS A 252 5.69 -4.63 10.08
C LYS A 252 4.18 -4.76 9.91
N THR A 253 3.44 -4.41 10.96
CA THR A 253 1.98 -4.38 10.93
C THR A 253 1.49 -3.10 11.56
N VAL A 254 0.57 -2.43 10.86
CA VAL A 254 -0.13 -1.25 11.37
C VAL A 254 -1.62 -1.52 11.34
N LYS A 255 -2.30 -1.31 12.47
CA LYS A 255 -3.75 -1.51 12.53
C LYS A 255 -4.47 -0.32 11.91
N PHE A 256 -5.38 -0.62 10.99
CA PHE A 256 -6.32 0.36 10.47
C PHE A 256 -7.55 0.45 11.36
N ASP A 257 -8.13 -0.72 11.69
CA ASP A 257 -9.25 -0.89 12.63
C ASP A 257 -9.14 -2.29 13.31
N ASN A 258 -10.22 -2.74 13.94
CA ASN A 258 -10.32 -4.02 14.65
C ASN A 258 -10.14 -5.24 13.74
N ASP A 259 -10.55 -5.16 12.47
CA ASP A 259 -10.50 -6.25 11.50
C ASP A 259 -9.75 -5.90 10.20
N ALA A 260 -9.04 -4.78 10.17
CA ALA A 260 -8.22 -4.33 9.05
C ALA A 260 -6.82 -3.92 9.52
N SER A 261 -5.78 -4.35 8.81
CA SER A 261 -4.39 -4.01 9.08
C SER A 261 -3.59 -3.91 7.79
N LEU A 262 -2.61 -3.02 7.77
CA LEU A 262 -1.54 -3.00 6.80
C LEU A 262 -0.45 -3.96 7.26
N VAL A 263 0.09 -4.73 6.31
CA VAL A 263 1.32 -5.49 6.48
C VAL A 263 2.32 -4.99 5.46
N THR A 264 3.51 -4.60 5.90
CA THR A 264 4.65 -4.33 5.01
C THR A 264 5.75 -5.32 5.29
N TYR A 265 6.46 -5.75 4.26
CA TYR A 265 7.56 -6.70 4.36
C TYR A 265 8.44 -6.56 3.12
N THR A 266 9.66 -7.09 3.20
CA THR A 266 10.60 -7.12 2.08
C THR A 266 10.63 -8.51 1.47
N VAL A 267 10.68 -8.57 0.14
CA VAL A 267 10.83 -9.80 -0.61
C VAL A 267 12.11 -9.76 -1.42
N LYS A 268 12.93 -10.78 -1.25
CA LYS A 268 14.09 -11.02 -2.11
C LYS A 268 13.82 -12.21 -3.01
N ILE A 269 13.77 -11.93 -4.32
CA ILE A 269 13.70 -12.94 -5.38
C ILE A 269 15.14 -13.29 -5.82
N PRO A 270 15.46 -14.59 -6.00
CA PRO A 270 16.78 -15.04 -6.47
C PRO A 270 17.16 -14.55 -7.87
#